data_AF-K9UAJ5-F1
#
_entry.id   AF-K9UAJ5-F1
#
_cell.length_a   1.000
_cell.length_b   1.000
_cell.length_c   1.000
_cell.angle_alpha   90.00
_cell.angle_beta   90.00
_cell.angle_gamma   90.00
#
_symmetry.space_group_name_H-M   'P 1'
#
loop_
_entity.id
_entity.type
_entity.pdbx_description
1 polymer ?
#
loop_
_entity_poly.entity_id
_entity_poly.type
_entity_poly.pdbx_seq_one_letter_code
_entity_poly.pdbx_strand_id
1 'polypeptide(L)' 'MNQTVIAKHQVFICGSALRGQPDRANLGNAKFIHAVNTEPLYRLHAAENGWHPAIYQVD' A
#
# COMPACT_ATOMS: atom_id res chain seq x y z
N MET A 1 -20.79 14.35 25.22
CA MET A 1 -20.14 14.46 23.89
C MET A 1 -19.58 13.09 23.55
N ASN A 2 -20.24 12.33 22.68
CA ASN A 2 -19.76 11.01 22.29
C ASN A 2 -18.62 11.17 21.30
N GLN A 3 -17.41 10.79 21.71
CA GLN A 3 -16.27 10.69 20.81
C GLN A 3 -16.44 9.45 19.95
N THR A 4 -16.79 9.64 18.68
CA THR A 4 -16.71 8.59 17.68
C THR A 4 -15.25 8.18 17.53
N VAL A 5 -14.89 6.99 17.99
CA VAL A 5 -13.55 6.43 17.75
C VAL A 5 -13.46 6.09 16.27
N ILE A 6 -12.81 6.95 15.48
CA ILE A 6 -12.50 6.62 14.09
C ILE A 6 -11.43 5.53 14.11
N ALA A 7 -11.81 4.31 13.74
CA ALA A 7 -10.87 3.22 13.56
C ALA A 7 -9.80 3.62 12.53
N LYS A 8 -8.54 3.64 12.96
CA LYS A 8 -7.40 3.93 12.09
C LYS A 8 -7.01 2.66 11.34
N HIS A 9 -7.23 2.65 10.03
CA HIS A 9 -6.76 1.58 9.16
C HIS A 9 -5.31 1.87 8.77
N GLN A 10 -4.44 0.90 8.97
CA GLN A 10 -3.07 0.93 8.47
C GLN A 10 -3.00 0.03 7.25
N VAL A 11 -2.41 0.53 6.17
CA VAL A 11 -2.23 -0.20 4.93
C VAL A 11 -0.76 -0.15 4.53
N PHE A 12 -0.26 -1.28 4.04
CA PHE A 12 1.03 -1.33 3.36
C PHE A 12 0.83 -1.09 1.86
N ILE A 13 1.70 -0.30 1.25
CA ILE A 13 1.65 0.04 -0.17
C ILE A 13 3.00 -0.29 -0.79
N CYS A 14 3.00 -1.13 -1.83
CA CYS A 14 4.20 -1.53 -2.57
C CYS A 14 4.08 -1.28 -4.09
N GLY A 15 3.15 -0.42 -4.51
CA GLY A 15 2.78 -0.26 -5.91
C GLY A 15 2.53 1.16 -6.38
N SER A 16 1.62 1.31 -7.35
CA SER A 16 1.33 2.59 -8.04
C SER A 16 0.81 3.71 -7.14
N ALA A 17 0.40 3.41 -5.90
CA ALA A 17 0.03 4.41 -4.91
C ALA A 17 1.22 4.98 -4.09
N LEU A 18 2.45 4.49 -4.33
CA LEU A 18 3.66 5.05 -3.72
C LEU A 18 3.86 6.53 -4.06
N ARG A 19 4.68 7.24 -3.27
CA ARG A 19 5.03 8.65 -3.56
C ARG A 19 5.69 8.76 -4.92
N GLY A 20 5.19 9.66 -5.77
CA GLY A 20 5.69 9.88 -7.13
C GLY A 20 5.13 8.92 -8.18
N GLN A 21 4.30 7.95 -7.80
CA GLN A 21 3.64 7.02 -8.72
C GLN A 21 2.23 7.50 -9.13
N PRO A 22 1.68 7.01 -10.26
CA PRO A 22 0.45 7.53 -10.86
C PRO A 22 -0.78 7.55 -9.94
N ASP A 23 -0.94 6.53 -9.08
CA ASP A 23 -2.13 6.35 -8.24
C ASP A 23 -1.99 7.00 -6.85
N ARG A 24 -0.93 7.79 -6.62
CA ARG A 24 -0.71 8.47 -5.33
C ARG A 24 -1.90 9.34 -4.91
N ALA A 25 -2.62 9.93 -5.86
CA ALA A 25 -3.79 10.75 -5.61
C ALA A 25 -4.96 9.97 -4.99
N ASN A 26 -5.06 8.67 -5.28
CA ASN A 26 -6.15 7.81 -4.81
C ASN A 26 -6.12 7.60 -3.29
N LEU A 27 -4.98 7.85 -2.64
CA LEU A 27 -4.84 7.77 -1.19
C LEU A 27 -5.53 8.92 -0.43
N GLY A 28 -5.97 9.97 -1.12
CA GLY A 28 -6.66 11.11 -0.51
C GLY A 28 -5.91 11.68 0.70
N ASN A 29 -6.58 11.70 1.86
CA ASN A 29 -6.06 12.25 3.12
C ASN A 29 -5.19 11.27 3.93
N ALA A 30 -4.79 10.12 3.36
CA ALA A 30 -3.92 9.18 4.05
C ALA A 30 -2.59 9.84 4.44
N LYS A 31 -2.14 9.58 5.67
CA LYS A 31 -0.91 10.12 6.21
C LYS A 31 0.20 9.08 6.09
N PHE A 32 1.34 9.49 5.55
CA PHE A 32 2.55 8.68 5.57
C PHE A 32 3.03 8.51 7.01
N ILE A 33 3.33 7.27 7.40
CA ILE A 33 3.86 6.95 8.73
C ILE A 33 5.38 6.77 8.64
N HIS A 34 5.84 5.71 7.96
CA HIS A 34 7.24 5.48 7.62
C HIS A 34 7.36 4.47 6.47
N ALA A 35 8.58 4.26 5.96
CA ALA A 35 8.88 3.19 5.01
C ALA A 35 9.14 1.88 5.78
N VAL A 36 8.74 0.75 5.18
CA VAL A 36 8.97 -0.60 5.70
C VAL A 36 9.29 -1.56 4.56
N ASN A 37 9.94 -2.67 4.90
CA ASN A 37 10.15 -3.80 4.01
C ASN A 37 9.26 -4.95 4.46
N THR A 38 8.81 -5.76 3.49
CA THR A 38 8.17 -7.04 3.77
C THR A 38 9.18 -8.03 4.34
N GLU A 39 8.69 -9.12 4.93
CA GLU A 39 9.53 -10.26 5.22
C GLU A 39 10.10 -10.91 3.92
N PRO A 40 11.20 -11.69 4.00
CA PRO A 40 11.84 -12.31 2.83
C PRO A 40 10.98 -13.33 2.06
N LEU A 41 9.78 -13.64 2.54
CA LEU A 41 8.80 -14.55 1.95
C LEU A 41 7.81 -13.86 0.99
N TYR A 42 8.01 -12.60 0.63
CA TYR A 42 7.17 -11.93 -0.36
C TYR A 42 7.89 -11.73 -1.70
N ARG A 43 7.13 -11.82 -2.80
CA ARG A 43 7.62 -11.57 -4.15
C ARG A 43 6.72 -10.58 -4.88
N LEU A 44 7.34 -9.72 -5.67
CA LEU A 44 6.65 -8.81 -6.58
C LEU A 44 6.56 -9.44 -7.96
N HIS A 45 5.43 -9.23 -8.63
CA HIS A 45 5.24 -9.53 -10.03
C HIS A 45 4.42 -8.42 -10.70
N ALA A 46 4.42 -8.39 -12.02
CA ALA A 46 3.56 -7.50 -12.77
C ALA A 46 2.23 -8.20 -13.07
N ALA A 47 1.13 -7.63 -12.61
CA ALA A 47 -0.24 -8.01 -12.89
C ALA A 47 -0.79 -7.24 -14.10
N GLU A 48 -1.96 -7.66 -14.60
CA GLU A 48 -2.70 -6.99 -15.68
C GLU A 48 -1.82 -6.68 -16.91
N ASN A 49 -1.16 -7.71 -17.46
CA ASN A 49 -0.27 -7.60 -18.62
C ASN A 49 0.89 -6.60 -18.44
N GLY A 50 1.34 -6.39 -17.20
CA GLY A 50 2.48 -5.52 -16.91
C GLY A 50 2.11 -4.15 -16.36
N TRP A 51 0.81 -3.85 -16.21
CA TRP A 51 0.37 -2.52 -15.83
C TRP A 51 0.52 -2.21 -14.34
N HIS A 52 0.34 -3.22 -13.48
CA HIS A 52 0.32 -3.01 -12.04
C HIS A 52 1.29 -3.92 -11.28
N PRO A 53 2.08 -3.40 -10.34
CA PRO A 53 2.82 -4.24 -9.41
C PRO A 53 1.85 -4.91 -8.43
N ALA A 54 1.97 -6.22 -8.29
CA ALA A 54 1.23 -7.03 -7.32
C ALA A 54 2.20 -7.85 -6.47
N ILE A 55 1.79 -8.15 -5.24
CA ILE A 55 2.60 -8.86 -4.26
C ILE A 55 1.90 -10.14 -3.81
N TYR A 56 2.66 -11.21 -3.65
CA TYR A 56 2.19 -12.48 -3.10
C TYR A 56 3.23 -13.08 -2.15
N GLN A 57 2.76 -13.90 -1.22
CA GLN A 57 3.62 -14.67 -0.33
C GLN A 57 4.07 -15.96 -1.03
N VAL A 58 5.31 -16.36 -0.80
CA VAL A 58 5.87 -17.66 -1.18
C VAL A 58 6.08 -18.54 0.05
N ASP A 59 6.11 -19.85 -0.16
CA ASP A 59 6.41 -20.88 0.86
C ASP A 59 7.91 -20.96 1.18
#